data_AF-A0A7V9LCK6-F1
#
_entry.id   AF-A0A7V9LCK6-F1
#
_cell.length_a   1.000
_cell.length_b   1.000
_cell.length_c   1.000
_cell.angle_alpha   90.00
_cell.angle_beta   90.00
_cell.angle_gamma   90.00
#
_symmetry.space_group_name_H-M   'P 1'
#
loop_
_entity.id
_entity.type
_entity.pdbx_description
1 polymer ?
#
loop_
_entity_poly.entity_id
_entity_poly.type
_entity_poly.pdbx_seq_one_letter_code
_entity_poly.pdbx_strand_id
1 'polypeptide(L)'
;LRCTNRDVIARHHAKVYGKAEVGAPPMSVPHLDTRWIQGEQELLFGPYAGFTTKFLREGSVLDLVRSIGIHNLGTMLGAGLDNVDLARYLVGQAMLSVEERVTLLREYYPRANDADWVVQIAGLRVQIIKSDGEGGGELKFGTEVVTSADGTIAALLGASPGASTAVSIMLEVLERFFPEKLRSATWQARLRALLP
;
A
#
# COMPACT_ATOMS: atom_id res chain seq x y z
N LEU A 1 -9.70 -8.29 -9.95
CA LEU A 1 -10.30 -9.42 -10.68
C LEU A 1 -9.50 -10.68 -10.37
N ARG A 2 -10.17 -11.82 -10.20
CA ARG A 2 -9.57 -13.14 -10.03
C ARG A 2 -10.03 -14.02 -11.17
N CYS A 3 -9.09 -14.68 -11.83
CA CYS A 3 -9.40 -15.63 -12.90
C CYS A 3 -9.99 -16.90 -12.29
N THR A 4 -11.04 -17.46 -12.89
CA THR A 4 -11.65 -18.74 -12.52
C THR A 4 -11.31 -19.86 -13.49
N ASN A 5 -10.70 -19.53 -14.64
CA ASN A 5 -10.32 -20.49 -15.66
C ASN A 5 -8.92 -21.08 -15.42
N ARG A 6 -8.87 -22.36 -15.05
CA ARG A 6 -7.63 -23.07 -14.72
C ARG A 6 -6.67 -23.19 -15.90
N ASP A 7 -7.16 -23.26 -17.14
CA ASP A 7 -6.30 -23.32 -18.33
C ASP A 7 -5.56 -21.99 -18.57
N VAL A 8 -6.20 -20.86 -18.25
CA VAL A 8 -5.58 -19.54 -18.32
C VAL A 8 -4.56 -19.37 -17.21
N ILE A 9 -4.92 -19.75 -15.98
CA ILE A 9 -4.04 -19.69 -14.80
C ILE A 9 -2.75 -20.49 -15.03
N ALA A 10 -2.87 -21.72 -15.50
CA ALA A 10 -1.74 -22.63 -15.71
C ALA A 10 -0.71 -22.12 -16.73
N ARG A 11 -1.09 -21.17 -17.60
CA ARG A 11 -0.21 -20.59 -18.63
C ARG A 11 0.55 -19.36 -18.17
N HIS A 12 0.17 -18.75 -17.04
CA HIS A 12 0.80 -17.51 -16.54
C HIS A 12 1.65 -17.80 -15.30
N HIS A 13 2.97 -17.59 -15.40
CA HIS A 13 3.93 -17.88 -14.33
C HIS A 13 4.71 -16.64 -13.86
N ALA A 14 4.25 -15.45 -14.23
CA ALA A 14 4.96 -14.21 -13.97
C ALA A 14 4.08 -13.20 -13.23
N LYS A 15 4.73 -12.12 -12.80
CA LYS A 15 4.07 -10.88 -12.40
C LYS A 15 4.40 -9.81 -13.42
N VAL A 16 3.39 -9.30 -14.09
CA VAL A 16 3.53 -8.31 -15.16
C VAL A 16 2.92 -6.99 -14.70
N TYR A 17 3.78 -5.97 -14.63
CA TYR A 17 3.37 -4.59 -14.33
C TYR A 17 3.12 -3.85 -15.63
N GLY A 18 2.10 -3.01 -15.65
CA GLY A 18 1.85 -2.11 -16.75
C GLY A 18 2.61 -0.82 -16.59
N LYS A 19 2.49 0.03 -17.60
CA LYS A 19 2.93 1.42 -17.50
C LYS A 19 1.92 2.18 -16.65
N ALA A 20 2.39 3.03 -15.74
CA ALA A 20 1.51 3.96 -15.05
C ALA A 20 0.83 4.88 -16.08
N GLU A 21 -0.49 5.03 -15.99
CA GLU A 21 -1.19 6.07 -16.73
C GLU A 21 -0.68 7.45 -16.30
N VAL A 22 -0.77 8.42 -17.20
CA VAL A 22 -0.39 9.80 -16.89
C VAL A 22 -1.32 10.32 -15.79
N GLY A 23 -0.74 10.71 -14.64
CA GLY A 23 -1.50 11.14 -13.47
C GLY A 23 -1.91 10.02 -12.51
N ALA A 24 -1.61 8.75 -12.83
CA ALA A 24 -1.83 7.67 -11.88
C ALA A 24 -0.88 7.80 -10.67
N PRO A 25 -1.37 7.58 -9.44
CA PRO A 25 -0.53 7.60 -8.26
C PRO A 25 0.56 6.51 -8.37
N PRO A 26 1.79 6.76 -7.87
CA PRO A 26 2.93 5.85 -8.03
C PRO A 26 2.70 4.44 -7.43
N MET A 27 1.65 4.25 -6.62
CA MET A 27 1.32 2.98 -5.96
C MET A 27 0.18 2.18 -6.62
N SER A 28 -0.50 2.73 -7.64
CA SER A 28 -1.82 2.25 -8.06
C SER A 28 -1.86 1.58 -9.44
N VAL A 29 -0.70 1.22 -10.00
CA VAL A 29 -0.63 0.66 -11.35
C VAL A 29 -1.16 -0.80 -11.33
N PRO A 30 -2.16 -1.12 -12.17
CA PRO A 30 -2.63 -2.48 -12.32
C PRO A 30 -1.50 -3.42 -12.76
N HIS A 31 -1.61 -4.66 -12.32
CA HIS A 31 -0.69 -5.71 -12.68
C HIS A 31 -1.45 -7.03 -12.79
N LEU A 32 -0.99 -7.86 -13.72
CA LEU A 32 -1.40 -9.25 -13.85
C LEU A 32 -0.40 -10.10 -13.07
N ASP A 33 -0.88 -10.85 -12.08
CA ASP A 33 -0.03 -11.45 -11.05
C ASP A 33 -0.50 -12.86 -10.71
N THR A 34 0.40 -13.82 -10.93
CA THR A 34 0.25 -15.20 -10.46
C THR A 34 0.65 -15.29 -8.99
N ARG A 35 -0.24 -15.84 -8.16
CA ARG A 35 -0.01 -16.06 -6.73
C ARG A 35 -0.30 -17.50 -6.34
N TRP A 36 0.37 -17.95 -5.28
CA TRP A 36 0.03 -19.18 -4.58
C TRP A 36 -0.76 -18.83 -3.33
N ILE A 37 -2.02 -19.25 -3.28
CA ILE A 37 -2.94 -18.99 -2.16
C ILE A 37 -3.45 -20.33 -1.66
N GLN A 38 -3.15 -20.66 -0.41
CA GLN A 38 -3.53 -21.94 0.21
C GLN A 38 -3.08 -23.18 -0.62
N GLY A 39 -1.92 -23.09 -1.26
CA GLY A 39 -1.36 -24.17 -2.09
C GLY A 39 -1.88 -24.20 -3.53
N GLU A 40 -2.86 -23.37 -3.88
CA GLU A 40 -3.43 -23.28 -5.22
C GLU A 40 -2.83 -22.10 -5.99
N GLN A 41 -2.56 -22.31 -7.27
CA GLN A 41 -2.16 -21.24 -8.19
C GLN A 41 -3.40 -20.42 -8.57
N GLU A 42 -3.32 -19.11 -8.37
CA GLU A 42 -4.37 -18.13 -8.68
C GLU A 42 -3.81 -17.04 -9.57
N LEU A 43 -4.64 -16.51 -10.48
CA LEU A 43 -4.27 -15.38 -11.35
C LEU A 43 -5.14 -14.18 -11.03
N LEU A 44 -4.48 -13.06 -10.69
CA LEU A 44 -5.14 -11.84 -10.23
C LEU A 44 -4.79 -10.67 -11.16
N PHE A 45 -5.77 -9.79 -11.36
CA PHE A 45 -5.57 -8.51 -12.04
C PHE A 45 -6.11 -7.35 -11.22
N GLY A 46 -5.31 -6.30 -11.07
CA GLY A 46 -5.60 -5.12 -10.26
C GLY A 46 -4.31 -4.57 -9.62
N PRO A 47 -4.38 -3.82 -8.51
CA PRO A 47 -5.56 -3.54 -7.70
C PRO A 47 -6.50 -2.50 -8.34
N TYR A 48 -7.75 -2.52 -7.89
CA TYR A 48 -8.71 -1.42 -8.11
C TYR A 48 -9.04 -0.81 -6.76
N ALA A 49 -9.27 0.49 -6.72
CA ALA A 49 -9.74 1.13 -5.50
C ALA A 49 -11.13 0.61 -5.13
N GLY A 50 -11.38 0.48 -3.84
CA GLY A 50 -12.71 0.28 -3.26
C GLY A 50 -12.96 1.34 -2.20
N PHE A 51 -14.21 1.47 -1.76
CA PHE A 51 -14.58 2.41 -0.70
C PHE A 51 -15.11 1.66 0.52
N THR A 52 -14.58 2.01 1.69
CA THR A 52 -15.09 1.58 3.00
C THR A 52 -14.75 2.64 4.04
N THR A 53 -15.58 2.74 5.07
CA THR A 53 -15.30 3.56 6.26
C THR A 53 -14.76 2.74 7.43
N LYS A 54 -14.66 1.41 7.27
CA LYS A 54 -14.06 0.49 8.26
C LYS A 54 -12.55 0.53 8.16
N PHE A 55 -11.86 0.59 9.30
CA PHE A 55 -10.40 0.53 9.34
C PHE A 55 -9.88 -0.90 9.51
N LEU A 56 -10.67 -1.77 10.15
CA LEU A 56 -10.36 -3.19 10.36
C LEU A 56 -11.33 -4.08 9.59
N ARG A 57 -10.92 -5.34 9.34
CA ARG A 57 -11.77 -6.35 8.68
C ARG A 57 -13.10 -6.55 9.42
N GLU A 58 -13.03 -6.60 10.75
CA GLU A 58 -14.19 -6.68 11.65
C GLU A 58 -14.48 -5.33 12.33
N GLY A 59 -14.12 -4.22 11.67
CA GLY A 59 -14.30 -2.85 12.18
C GLY A 59 -15.71 -2.29 12.00
N SER A 60 -15.91 -1.06 12.48
CA SER A 60 -17.19 -0.36 12.42
C SER A 60 -17.27 0.54 11.20
N VAL A 61 -18.48 0.66 10.62
CA VAL A 61 -18.74 1.67 9.57
C VAL A 61 -18.61 3.11 10.10
N LEU A 62 -18.55 3.28 11.42
CA LEU A 62 -18.33 4.56 12.07
C LEU A 62 -16.85 4.85 12.35
N ASP A 63 -15.91 3.96 12.00
CA ASP A 63 -14.47 4.14 12.33
C ASP A 63 -13.95 5.49 11.78
N LEU A 64 -14.24 5.80 10.51
CA LEU A 64 -13.87 7.09 9.92
C LEU A 64 -14.46 8.29 10.68
N VAL A 65 -15.75 8.26 10.99
CA VAL A 65 -16.41 9.39 11.68
C VAL A 65 -15.84 9.56 13.09
N ARG A 66 -15.61 8.45 13.80
CA ARG A 66 -15.03 8.45 15.15
C ARG A 66 -13.57 8.87 15.17
N SER A 67 -12.84 8.71 14.07
CA SER A 67 -11.46 9.18 13.97
C SER A 67 -11.34 10.69 13.77
N ILE A 68 -12.40 11.37 13.34
CA ILE A 68 -12.39 12.81 13.10
C ILE A 68 -12.65 13.52 14.42
N GLY A 69 -11.74 14.40 14.81
CA GLY A 69 -11.86 15.25 15.98
C GLY A 69 -11.36 16.66 15.70
N ILE A 70 -11.67 17.60 16.58
CA ILE A 70 -11.28 19.02 16.43
C ILE A 70 -9.77 19.16 16.26
N HIS A 71 -8.99 18.32 16.96
CA HIS A 71 -7.53 18.34 16.95
C HIS A 71 -6.89 17.82 15.66
N ASN A 72 -7.61 17.12 14.78
CA ASN A 72 -7.08 16.57 13.54
C ASN A 72 -7.85 16.99 12.27
N LEU A 73 -8.93 17.75 12.42
CA LEU A 73 -9.76 18.18 11.31
C LEU A 73 -8.98 18.99 10.26
N GLY A 74 -8.15 19.94 10.69
CA GLY A 74 -7.29 20.73 9.79
C GLY A 74 -6.32 19.84 8.99
N THR A 75 -5.68 18.90 9.68
CA THR A 75 -4.78 17.91 9.09
C THR A 75 -5.48 17.00 8.07
N MET A 76 -6.69 16.53 8.38
CA MET A 76 -7.48 15.71 7.45
C MET A 76 -7.90 16.49 6.20
N LEU A 77 -8.33 17.75 6.38
CA LEU A 77 -8.77 18.61 5.28
C LEU A 77 -7.61 19.03 4.39
N GLY A 78 -6.48 19.44 4.97
CA GLY A 78 -5.26 19.79 4.22
C GLY A 78 -4.80 18.63 3.35
N ALA A 79 -4.68 17.43 3.94
CA ALA A 79 -4.30 16.23 3.20
C ALA A 79 -5.29 15.90 2.06
N GLY A 80 -6.60 16.11 2.27
CA GLY A 80 -7.60 15.92 1.23
C GLY A 80 -7.48 16.92 0.07
N LEU A 81 -7.29 18.20 0.40
CA LEU A 81 -7.17 19.28 -0.59
C LEU A 81 -5.90 19.18 -1.43
N ASP A 82 -4.79 18.80 -0.82
CA ASP A 82 -3.51 18.65 -1.51
C ASP A 82 -3.48 17.40 -2.42
N ASN A 83 -4.45 16.49 -2.26
CA ASN A 83 -4.50 15.20 -2.96
C ASN A 83 -5.82 14.99 -3.71
N VAL A 84 -6.45 16.06 -4.19
CA VAL A 84 -7.72 16.00 -4.95
C VAL A 84 -7.62 15.11 -6.19
N ASP A 85 -6.50 15.14 -6.91
CA ASP A 85 -6.33 14.30 -8.11
C ASP A 85 -6.25 12.82 -7.76
N LEU A 86 -5.55 12.47 -6.67
CA LEU A 86 -5.55 11.12 -6.13
C LEU A 86 -6.96 10.71 -5.68
N ALA A 87 -7.66 11.56 -4.95
CA ALA A 87 -9.02 11.28 -4.49
C ALA A 87 -9.97 11.04 -5.68
N ARG A 88 -9.90 11.89 -6.71
CA ARG A 88 -10.66 11.74 -7.96
C ARG A 88 -10.33 10.41 -8.66
N TYR A 89 -9.05 10.07 -8.78
CA TYR A 89 -8.61 8.80 -9.37
C TYR A 89 -9.19 7.60 -8.60
N LEU A 90 -9.07 7.60 -7.26
CA LEU A 90 -9.58 6.50 -6.43
C LEU A 90 -11.10 6.35 -6.50
N VAL A 91 -11.84 7.46 -6.52
CA VAL A 91 -13.31 7.44 -6.71
C VAL A 91 -13.64 6.86 -8.09
N GLY A 92 -12.96 7.30 -9.14
CA GLY A 92 -13.15 6.75 -10.49
C GLY A 92 -12.91 5.23 -10.53
N GLN A 93 -11.81 4.77 -9.95
CA GLN A 93 -11.50 3.34 -9.85
C GLN A 93 -12.56 2.55 -9.06
N ALA A 94 -13.11 3.12 -7.99
CA ALA A 94 -14.16 2.49 -7.17
C ALA A 94 -15.49 2.38 -7.91
N MET A 95 -15.77 3.29 -8.84
CA MET A 95 -16.98 3.30 -9.66
C MET A 95 -16.92 2.37 -10.86
N LEU A 96 -15.74 1.85 -11.23
CA LEU A 96 -15.59 0.96 -12.39
C LEU A 96 -16.45 -0.30 -12.25
N SER A 97 -17.21 -0.60 -13.30
CA SER A 97 -17.96 -1.84 -13.48
C SER A 97 -17.02 -3.04 -13.66
N VAL A 98 -17.56 -4.26 -13.59
CA VAL A 98 -16.75 -5.47 -13.83
C VAL A 98 -16.27 -5.51 -15.28
N GLU A 99 -17.13 -5.14 -16.22
CA GLU A 99 -16.86 -5.09 -17.66
C GLU A 99 -15.75 -4.08 -17.98
N GLU A 100 -15.78 -2.90 -17.35
CA GLU A 100 -14.73 -1.88 -17.50
C GLU A 100 -13.39 -2.38 -16.94
N ARG A 101 -13.42 -3.08 -15.79
CA ARG A 101 -12.21 -3.70 -15.22
C ARG A 101 -11.63 -4.78 -16.15
N VAL A 102 -12.47 -5.60 -16.78
CA VAL A 102 -12.00 -6.59 -17.77
C VAL A 102 -11.52 -5.92 -19.05
N THR A 103 -12.11 -4.78 -19.44
CA THR A 103 -11.60 -3.97 -20.56
C THR A 103 -10.18 -3.49 -20.29
N LEU A 104 -9.88 -2.98 -19.09
CA LEU A 104 -8.51 -2.64 -18.68
C LEU A 104 -7.59 -3.87 -18.68
N LEU A 105 -8.08 -5.04 -18.26
CA LEU A 105 -7.30 -6.29 -18.33
C LEU A 105 -6.91 -6.63 -19.76
N ARG A 106 -7.72 -6.31 -20.78
CA ARG A 106 -7.41 -6.62 -22.18
C ARG A 106 -6.19 -5.86 -22.70
N GLU A 107 -5.76 -4.79 -22.05
CA GLU A 107 -4.48 -4.14 -22.36
C GLU A 107 -3.26 -5.02 -22.01
N TYR A 108 -3.42 -5.95 -21.06
CA TYR A 108 -2.40 -6.88 -20.58
C TYR A 108 -2.59 -8.28 -21.17
N TYR A 109 -3.86 -8.68 -21.30
CA TYR A 109 -4.29 -9.97 -21.83
C TYR A 109 -5.43 -9.78 -22.84
N PRO A 110 -5.14 -9.47 -24.12
CA PRO A 110 -6.15 -9.13 -25.13
C PRO A 110 -7.22 -10.21 -25.37
N ARG A 111 -6.92 -11.46 -25.03
CA ARG A 111 -7.84 -12.61 -25.17
C ARG A 111 -8.67 -12.88 -23.91
N ALA A 112 -8.71 -11.96 -22.96
CA ALA A 112 -9.52 -12.10 -21.75
C ALA A 112 -11.02 -12.24 -22.10
N ASN A 113 -11.62 -13.33 -21.67
CA ASN A 113 -13.06 -13.58 -21.73
C ASN A 113 -13.71 -13.12 -20.42
N ASP A 114 -14.76 -12.30 -20.48
CA ASP A 114 -15.41 -11.72 -19.30
C ASP A 114 -15.85 -12.78 -18.28
N ALA A 115 -16.36 -13.92 -18.77
CA ALA A 115 -16.86 -15.02 -17.92
C ALA A 115 -15.77 -15.67 -17.05
N ASP A 116 -14.49 -15.51 -17.40
CA ASP A 116 -13.37 -16.09 -16.67
C ASP A 116 -12.94 -15.23 -15.47
N TRP A 117 -13.54 -14.06 -15.24
CA TRP A 117 -13.07 -13.09 -14.24
C TRP A 117 -14.15 -12.66 -13.27
N VAL A 118 -13.86 -12.80 -11.98
CA VAL A 118 -14.75 -12.37 -10.91
C VAL A 118 -14.10 -11.30 -10.04
N VAL A 119 -14.92 -10.45 -9.42
CA VAL A 119 -14.43 -9.49 -8.43
C VAL A 119 -14.10 -10.24 -7.14
N GLN A 120 -12.88 -10.04 -6.65
CA GLN A 120 -12.42 -10.54 -5.37
C GLN A 120 -11.97 -9.35 -4.52
N ILE A 121 -12.47 -9.26 -3.28
CA ILE A 121 -12.01 -8.27 -2.31
C ILE A 121 -10.68 -8.76 -1.75
N ALA A 122 -9.59 -8.01 -1.99
CA ALA A 122 -8.23 -8.42 -1.63
C ALA A 122 -7.81 -8.01 -0.22
N GLY A 123 -8.31 -6.88 0.29
CA GLY A 123 -7.95 -6.37 1.61
C GLY A 123 -8.23 -4.87 1.75
N LEU A 124 -7.99 -4.36 2.96
CA LEU A 124 -8.12 -2.94 3.28
C LEU A 124 -6.74 -2.37 3.61
N ARG A 125 -6.45 -1.19 3.07
CA ARG A 125 -5.23 -0.44 3.39
C ARG A 125 -5.66 0.94 3.90
N VAL A 126 -5.27 1.26 5.12
CA VAL A 126 -5.45 2.60 5.68
C VAL A 126 -4.22 3.43 5.33
N GLN A 127 -4.45 4.67 4.92
CA GLN A 127 -3.40 5.61 4.55
C GLN A 127 -3.13 6.53 5.74
N ILE A 128 -1.84 6.70 6.08
CA ILE A 128 -1.41 7.59 7.15
C ILE A 128 -1.51 9.03 6.66
N ILE A 129 -2.08 9.89 7.50
CA ILE A 129 -2.01 11.34 7.39
C ILE A 129 -1.21 11.85 8.59
N LYS A 130 -0.18 12.64 8.34
CA LYS A 130 0.66 13.26 9.37
C LYS A 130 0.42 14.76 9.38
N SER A 131 0.41 15.38 10.56
CA SER A 131 0.43 16.85 10.65
C SER A 131 1.77 17.38 10.16
N ASP A 132 1.74 18.47 9.42
CA ASP A 132 2.91 19.24 8.98
C ASP A 132 3.45 20.19 10.07
N GLY A 133 2.74 20.33 11.19
CA GLY A 133 3.08 21.28 12.27
C GLY A 133 2.55 22.69 12.07
N GLU A 134 1.98 23.02 10.90
CA GLU A 134 1.42 24.33 10.56
C GLU A 134 -0.13 24.33 10.51
N GLY A 135 -0.73 23.19 10.85
CA GLY A 135 -2.19 23.00 10.88
C GLY A 135 -2.75 22.28 9.65
N GLY A 136 -1.91 21.96 8.68
CA GLY A 136 -2.22 21.12 7.54
C GLY A 136 -1.86 19.65 7.78
N GLY A 137 -1.86 18.87 6.70
CA GLY A 137 -1.62 17.45 6.76
C GLY A 137 -1.11 16.86 5.46
N GLU A 138 -0.25 15.86 5.57
CA GLU A 138 0.44 15.22 4.46
C GLU A 138 0.13 13.72 4.42
N LEU A 139 -0.20 13.19 3.23
CA LEU A 139 -0.33 11.75 3.01
C LEU A 139 1.04 11.07 2.94
N LYS A 140 1.25 10.03 3.76
CA LYS A 140 2.53 9.28 3.80
C LYS A 140 2.47 7.96 3.05
N PHE A 141 2.94 7.95 1.80
CA PHE A 141 2.87 6.76 0.94
C PHE A 141 3.90 5.65 1.27
N GLY A 142 4.90 5.94 2.10
CA GLY A 142 5.98 5.03 2.48
C GLY A 142 5.78 4.29 3.81
N THR A 143 6.89 3.78 4.34
CA THR A 143 6.98 3.29 5.72
C THR A 143 7.27 4.48 6.64
N GLU A 144 6.51 4.62 7.72
CA GLU A 144 6.78 5.56 8.80
C GLU A 144 7.27 4.80 10.03
N VAL A 145 8.39 5.25 10.61
CA VAL A 145 8.89 4.73 11.88
C VAL A 145 8.34 5.56 13.02
N VAL A 146 7.48 4.96 13.83
CA VAL A 146 6.95 5.56 15.06
C VAL A 146 7.61 4.90 16.25
N THR A 147 8.13 5.71 17.18
CA THR A 147 8.90 5.23 18.32
C THR A 147 8.33 5.81 19.59
N SER A 148 8.26 5.02 20.66
CA SER A 148 7.94 5.56 21.98
C SER A 148 9.05 6.49 22.47
N ALA A 149 8.68 7.49 23.26
CA ALA A 149 9.64 8.45 23.81
C ALA A 149 10.68 7.82 24.73
N ASP A 150 10.35 6.69 25.36
CA ASP A 150 11.23 5.92 26.24
C ASP A 150 12.08 4.87 25.50
N GLY A 151 11.95 4.75 24.18
CA GLY A 151 12.74 3.80 23.38
C GLY A 151 12.46 2.33 23.70
N THR A 152 11.24 2.00 24.15
CA THR A 152 10.85 0.61 24.44
C THR A 152 10.11 -0.08 23.28
N ILE A 153 9.45 0.70 22.41
CA ILE A 153 8.71 0.16 21.26
C ILE A 153 8.89 1.01 20.00
N ALA A 154 9.18 0.33 18.89
CA ALA A 154 9.14 0.89 17.54
C ALA A 154 8.04 0.18 16.74
N ALA A 155 7.26 0.95 15.99
CA ALA A 155 6.26 0.48 15.05
C ALA A 155 6.58 1.01 13.66
N LEU A 156 6.49 0.12 12.67
CA LEU A 156 6.54 0.49 11.26
C LEU A 156 5.11 0.58 10.76
N LEU A 157 4.68 1.78 10.37
CA LEU A 157 3.35 2.03 9.86
C LEU A 157 3.42 2.26 8.34
N GLY A 158 2.35 1.91 7.62
CA GLY A 158 2.23 2.20 6.19
C GLY A 158 2.71 1.06 5.29
N ALA A 159 3.48 1.40 4.25
CA ALA A 159 4.01 0.38 3.34
C ALA A 159 5.04 -0.50 4.07
N SER A 160 5.04 -1.81 3.80
CA SER A 160 6.12 -2.67 4.27
C SER A 160 7.44 -2.25 3.60
N PRO A 161 8.56 -2.11 4.34
CA PRO A 161 9.85 -1.78 3.76
C PRO A 161 10.24 -2.75 2.65
N GLY A 162 10.53 -2.21 1.47
CA GLY A 162 11.14 -2.98 0.39
C GLY A 162 12.60 -3.27 0.70
N ALA A 163 13.22 -4.18 -0.06
CA ALA A 163 14.64 -4.52 0.10
C ALA A 163 15.55 -3.28 0.02
N SER A 164 15.18 -2.27 -0.78
CA SER A 164 15.93 -1.03 -0.95
C SER A 164 15.83 -0.05 0.24
N THR A 165 14.81 -0.16 1.10
CA THR A 165 14.58 0.77 2.22
C THR A 165 14.69 0.10 3.59
N ALA A 166 14.64 -1.23 3.65
CA ALA A 166 14.68 -1.97 4.91
C ALA A 166 15.94 -1.67 5.74
N VAL A 167 17.10 -1.58 5.08
CA VAL A 167 18.37 -1.31 5.76
C VAL A 167 18.37 0.09 6.39
N SER A 168 18.01 1.13 5.64
CA SER A 168 18.01 2.51 6.14
C SER A 168 17.03 2.69 7.29
N ILE A 169 15.84 2.09 7.19
CA ILE A 169 14.83 2.11 8.25
C ILE A 169 15.33 1.40 9.51
N MET A 170 16.00 0.26 9.36
CA MET A 170 16.57 -0.45 10.53
C MET A 170 17.70 0.35 11.18
N LEU A 171 18.54 1.03 10.40
CA LEU A 171 19.56 1.92 10.94
C LEU A 171 18.93 3.08 11.75
N GLU A 172 17.85 3.68 11.24
CA GLU A 172 17.10 4.71 11.96
C GLU A 172 16.56 4.20 13.31
N VAL A 173 15.99 3.00 13.34
CA VAL A 173 15.53 2.37 14.58
C VAL A 173 16.69 2.13 15.55
N LEU A 174 17.82 1.59 15.06
CA LEU A 174 18.99 1.33 15.91
C LEU A 174 19.60 2.61 16.47
N GLU A 175 19.63 3.69 15.70
CA GLU A 175 20.11 5.00 16.15
C GLU A 175 19.26 5.56 17.29
N ARG A 176 17.93 5.43 17.19
CA ARG A 176 17.01 5.91 18.23
C ARG A 176 17.06 5.07 19.51
N PHE A 177 17.21 3.75 19.39
CA PHE A 177 17.07 2.81 20.53
C PHE A 177 18.39 2.46 21.18
N PHE A 178 19.47 2.45 20.41
CA PHE A 178 20.78 1.99 20.86
C PHE A 178 21.92 2.94 20.45
N PRO A 179 21.80 4.26 20.65
CA PRO A 179 22.78 5.23 20.16
C PRO A 179 24.21 4.94 20.65
N GLU A 180 24.36 4.57 21.92
CA GLU A 180 25.66 4.23 22.51
C GLU A 180 26.26 2.95 21.91
N LYS A 181 25.42 1.92 21.65
CA LYS A 181 25.91 0.70 20.98
C LYS A 181 26.27 0.99 19.54
N LEU A 182 25.48 1.79 18.82
CA LEU A 182 25.75 2.17 17.44
C LEU A 182 27.08 2.93 17.31
N ARG A 183 27.44 3.76 18.30
CA ARG A 183 28.75 4.45 18.38
C ARG A 183 29.90 3.54 18.79
N SER A 184 29.64 2.35 19.34
CA SER A 184 30.69 1.44 19.76
C SER A 184 31.51 0.90 18.58
N ALA A 185 32.81 0.72 18.78
CA ALA A 185 33.71 0.18 17.77
C ALA A 185 33.25 -1.21 17.26
N THR A 186 32.69 -2.03 18.15
CA THR A 186 32.20 -3.38 17.83
C THR A 186 31.06 -3.34 16.81
N TRP A 187 30.06 -2.48 17.02
CA TRP A 187 28.93 -2.38 16.09
C TRP A 187 29.32 -1.67 14.80
N GLN A 188 30.16 -0.63 14.88
CA GLN A 188 30.70 0.03 13.69
C GLN A 188 31.47 -0.94 12.78
N ALA A 189 32.31 -1.80 13.36
CA ALA A 189 33.01 -2.84 12.61
C ALA A 189 32.04 -3.84 11.96
N ARG A 190 30.99 -4.26 12.69
CA ARG A 190 29.98 -5.18 12.17
C ARG A 190 29.16 -4.57 11.05
N LEU A 191 28.74 -3.31 11.18
CA LEU A 191 27.96 -2.60 10.17
C LEU A 191 28.75 -2.44 8.88
N ARG A 192 30.03 -2.04 8.93
CA ARG A 192 30.90 -1.95 7.74
C ARG A 192 31.08 -3.28 7.02
N ALA A 193 31.06 -4.40 7.75
CA ALA A 193 31.14 -5.72 7.14
C ALA A 193 29.84 -6.15 6.46
N LEU A 194 28.69 -5.65 6.91
CA LEU A 194 27.37 -5.97 6.36
C LEU A 194 26.91 -5.00 5.26
N LEU A 195 27.35 -3.74 5.35
CA LEU A 195 27.00 -2.62 4.48
C LEU A 195 28.30 -2.05 3.86
N PRO A 196 28.86 -2.72 2.84
CA PRO A 196 30.08 -2.26 2.18
C PRO A 196 29.86 -0.97 1.38
#